data_AF-A0A2E4IXB8-F1
#
_entry.id   AF-A0A2E4IXB8-F1
#
_cell.length_a   1.000
_cell.length_b   1.000
_cell.length_c   1.000
_cell.angle_alpha   90.00
_cell.angle_beta   90.00
_cell.angle_gamma   90.00
#
_symmetry.space_group_name_H-M   'P 1'
#
loop_
_entity.id
_entity.type
_entity.pdbx_description
1 polymer ?
#
loop_
_entity_poly.entity_id
_entity_poly.type
_entity_poly.pdbx_seq_one_letter_code
_entity_poly.pdbx_strand_id
1 'polypeptide(L)'
;MNKAYVIIPTLLMLVFFGYWWNFNSEYQAKQEAKKEVARLEKIAELEQEALNRKRAIEDALANQEVRRAERAEREAKRQADREQRQADIEARRQADREKQKLARQLSRLKDDVYDEKAKLEKLEEKMRILIAEEAFVLEYVTIARKNENDVTKVIQRITAADAARAKAVAAAAAEKKS
;
A
#
# COMPACT_ATOMS: atom_id res chain seq x y z
N MET A 1 11.00 -107.07 -77.64
CA MET A 1 10.38 -106.13 -76.68
C MET A 1 9.80 -104.97 -77.46
N ASN A 2 8.49 -104.74 -77.35
CA ASN A 2 7.77 -103.75 -78.17
C ASN A 2 8.17 -102.31 -77.80
N LYS A 3 8.67 -101.55 -78.78
CA LYS A 3 9.09 -100.14 -78.65
C LYS A 3 7.99 -99.21 -78.13
N ALA A 4 6.72 -99.64 -78.21
CA ALA A 4 5.56 -98.95 -77.65
C ALA A 4 5.67 -98.70 -76.14
N TYR A 5 6.27 -99.61 -75.37
CA TYR A 5 6.46 -99.45 -73.92
C TYR A 5 7.51 -98.38 -73.54
N VAL A 6 8.30 -97.88 -74.50
CA VAL A 6 9.30 -96.82 -74.27
C VAL A 6 8.82 -95.49 -74.83
N ILE A 7 8.17 -95.49 -76.00
CA ILE A 7 7.70 -94.28 -76.70
C ILE A 7 6.48 -93.65 -76.01
N ILE A 8 5.51 -94.47 -75.55
CA ILE A 8 4.30 -93.93 -74.91
C ILE A 8 4.62 -93.25 -73.57
N PRO A 9 5.45 -93.83 -72.67
CA PRO A 9 5.84 -93.14 -71.44
C PRO A 9 6.65 -91.87 -71.68
N THR A 10 7.51 -91.82 -72.70
CA THR A 10 8.29 -90.61 -73.01
C THR A 10 7.43 -89.47 -73.56
N LEU A 11 6.43 -89.78 -74.42
CA LEU A 11 5.46 -88.78 -74.87
C LEU A 11 4.60 -88.24 -73.73
N LEU A 12 4.14 -89.12 -72.82
CA LEU A 12 3.42 -88.70 -71.62
C LEU A 12 4.29 -87.81 -70.71
N MET A 13 5.59 -88.12 -70.59
CA MET A 13 6.52 -87.31 -69.81
C MET A 13 6.72 -85.91 -70.41
N LEU A 14 6.78 -85.78 -71.74
CA LEU A 14 6.90 -84.50 -72.43
C LEU A 14 5.65 -83.63 -72.27
N VAL A 15 4.45 -84.22 -72.39
CA VAL A 15 3.19 -83.50 -72.16
C VAL A 15 3.07 -83.06 -70.71
N PHE A 16 3.45 -83.93 -69.76
CA PHE A 16 3.49 -83.58 -68.34
C PHE A 16 4.49 -82.47 -68.05
N PHE A 17 5.67 -82.48 -68.67
CA PHE A 17 6.69 -81.46 -68.48
C PHE A 17 6.24 -80.09 -69.00
N GLY A 18 5.55 -80.03 -70.15
CA GLY A 18 4.97 -78.79 -70.66
C GLY A 18 3.88 -78.22 -69.74
N TYR A 19 2.99 -79.08 -69.23
CA TYR A 19 1.96 -78.68 -68.27
C TYR A 19 2.56 -78.23 -66.92
N TRP A 20 3.56 -78.96 -66.41
CA TRP A 20 4.27 -78.64 -65.18
C TRP A 20 5.05 -77.33 -65.30
N TRP A 21 5.71 -77.07 -66.43
CA TRP A 21 6.42 -75.82 -66.68
C TRP A 21 5.47 -74.62 -66.70
N ASN A 22 4.33 -74.74 -67.40
CA ASN A 22 3.32 -73.68 -67.41
C ASN A 22 2.77 -73.41 -66.00
N PHE A 23 2.38 -74.46 -65.27
CA PHE A 23 1.88 -74.34 -63.90
C PHE A 23 2.93 -73.77 -62.93
N ASN A 24 4.19 -74.19 -63.03
CA ASN A 24 5.27 -73.69 -62.19
C ASN A 24 5.56 -72.20 -62.47
N SER A 25 5.49 -71.77 -63.74
CA SER A 25 5.65 -70.36 -64.11
C SER A 25 4.51 -69.47 -63.58
N GLU A 26 3.25 -69.92 -63.68
CA GLU A 26 2.10 -69.21 -63.13
C GLU A 26 2.09 -69.19 -61.60
N TYR A 27 2.55 -70.27 -60.96
CA TYR A 27 2.68 -70.36 -59.51
C TYR A 27 3.75 -69.41 -58.98
N GLN A 28 4.91 -69.32 -59.66
CA GLN A 28 5.96 -68.34 -59.36
C GLN A 28 5.43 -66.91 -59.53
N ALA A 29 4.76 -66.61 -60.65
CA ALA A 29 4.17 -65.29 -60.90
C ALA A 29 3.13 -64.90 -59.82
N LYS A 30 2.28 -65.84 -59.37
CA LYS A 30 1.33 -65.61 -58.27
C LYS A 30 2.03 -65.36 -56.93
N GLN A 31 3.14 -66.05 -56.65
CA GLN A 31 3.91 -65.84 -55.42
C GLN A 31 4.66 -64.50 -55.42
N GLU A 32 5.19 -64.08 -56.56
CA GLU A 32 5.79 -62.76 -56.72
C GLU A 32 4.75 -61.64 -56.60
N ALA A 33 3.58 -61.79 -57.24
CA ALA A 33 2.47 -60.86 -57.08
C ALA A 33 2.03 -60.71 -55.62
N LYS A 34 1.94 -61.82 -54.86
CA LYS A 34 1.65 -61.78 -53.41
C LYS A 34 2.73 -61.06 -52.61
N LYS A 35 4.00 -61.23 -52.95
CA LYS A 35 5.12 -60.53 -52.28
C LYS A 35 5.09 -59.04 -52.56
N GLU A 36 4.78 -58.64 -53.79
CA GLU A 36 4.66 -57.23 -54.18
C GLU A 36 3.46 -56.56 -53.51
N VAL A 37 2.30 -57.23 -53.46
CA VAL A 37 1.13 -56.73 -52.70
C VAL A 37 1.46 -56.57 -51.22
N ALA A 38 2.10 -57.57 -50.59
CA ALA A 38 2.50 -57.48 -49.19
C ALA A 38 3.57 -56.39 -48.92
N ARG A 39 4.41 -56.07 -49.92
CA ARG A 39 5.35 -54.94 -49.83
C ARG A 39 4.63 -53.61 -49.90
N LEU A 40 3.70 -53.46 -50.84
CA LEU A 40 2.90 -52.24 -51.00
C LEU A 40 2.03 -51.97 -49.77
N GLU A 41 1.41 -53.01 -49.20
CA GLU A 41 0.64 -52.92 -47.95
C GLU A 41 1.53 -52.45 -46.79
N LYS A 42 2.73 -53.02 -46.63
CA LYS A 42 3.68 -52.56 -45.59
C LYS A 42 4.13 -51.11 -45.80
N ILE A 43 4.36 -50.68 -47.03
CA ILE A 43 4.73 -49.29 -47.31
C ILE A 43 3.58 -48.35 -46.95
N ALA A 44 2.35 -48.71 -47.33
CA ALA A 44 1.15 -47.94 -46.99
C ALA A 44 0.90 -47.88 -45.47
N GLU A 45 1.09 -48.99 -44.74
CA GLU A 45 1.03 -49.03 -43.27
C GLU A 45 2.08 -48.12 -42.64
N LEU A 46 3.33 -48.17 -43.11
CA LEU A 46 4.42 -47.32 -42.59
C LEU A 46 4.16 -45.83 -42.85
N GLU A 47 3.60 -45.48 -44.02
CA GLU A 47 3.21 -44.10 -44.33
C GLU A 47 2.07 -43.61 -43.43
N GLN A 48 1.05 -44.44 -43.20
CA GLN A 48 -0.04 -44.10 -42.29
C GLN A 48 0.44 -43.97 -40.84
N GLU A 49 1.30 -44.87 -40.37
CA GLU A 49 1.91 -44.73 -39.04
C GLU A 49 2.72 -43.44 -38.92
N ALA A 50 3.51 -43.08 -39.93
CA ALA A 50 4.28 -41.84 -39.92
C ALA A 50 3.38 -40.60 -39.84
N LEU A 51 2.27 -40.58 -40.58
CA LEU A 51 1.27 -39.50 -40.54
C LEU A 51 0.57 -39.43 -39.18
N ASN A 52 0.17 -40.57 -38.62
CA ASN A 52 -0.49 -40.63 -37.32
C ASN A 52 0.45 -40.18 -36.19
N ARG A 53 1.74 -40.55 -36.25
CA ARG A 53 2.76 -40.08 -35.29
C ARG A 53 2.97 -38.57 -35.39
N LYS A 54 3.05 -38.00 -36.61
CA LYS A 54 3.17 -36.55 -36.79
C LYS A 54 1.98 -35.80 -36.19
N ARG A 55 0.75 -36.25 -36.50
CA ARG A 55 -0.48 -35.66 -35.93
C ARG A 55 -0.51 -35.77 -34.41
N ALA A 56 -0.16 -36.93 -33.85
CA ALA A 56 -0.12 -37.11 -32.41
C ALA A 56 0.91 -36.18 -31.72
N ILE A 57 2.05 -35.91 -32.36
CA ILE A 57 3.06 -34.96 -31.86
C ILE A 57 2.53 -33.52 -31.93
N GLU A 58 1.93 -33.13 -33.05
CA GLU A 58 1.35 -31.80 -33.24
C GLU A 58 0.23 -31.54 -32.22
N ASP A 59 -0.69 -32.49 -32.04
CA ASP A 59 -1.77 -32.41 -31.05
C ASP A 59 -1.23 -32.36 -29.62
N ALA A 60 -0.16 -33.12 -29.32
CA ALA A 60 0.48 -33.09 -28.01
C ALA A 60 1.13 -31.73 -27.72
N LEU A 61 1.80 -31.14 -28.71
CA LEU A 61 2.41 -29.81 -28.60
C LEU A 61 1.34 -28.72 -28.42
N ALA A 62 0.30 -28.72 -29.24
CA ALA A 62 -0.82 -27.77 -29.13
C ALA A 62 -1.48 -27.86 -27.74
N ASN A 63 -1.74 -29.07 -27.25
CA ASN A 63 -2.28 -29.26 -25.90
C ASN A 63 -1.32 -28.80 -24.79
N GLN A 64 -0.02 -28.92 -25.00
CA GLN A 64 0.97 -28.43 -24.03
C GLN A 64 0.99 -26.90 -23.99
N GLU A 65 0.90 -26.24 -25.14
CA GLU A 65 0.82 -24.77 -25.24
C GLU A 65 -0.45 -24.24 -24.57
N VAL A 66 -1.61 -24.85 -24.84
CA VAL A 66 -2.87 -24.47 -24.20
C VAL A 66 -2.76 -24.59 -22.67
N ARG A 67 -2.20 -25.69 -22.15
CA ARG A 67 -2.01 -25.86 -20.70
C ARG A 67 -0.98 -24.90 -20.11
N ARG A 68 0.01 -24.46 -20.89
CA ARG A 68 0.99 -23.45 -20.45
C ARG A 68 0.32 -22.08 -20.38
N ALA A 69 -0.44 -21.69 -21.40
CA ALA A 69 -1.21 -20.46 -21.43
C ALA A 69 -2.23 -20.39 -20.28
N GLU A 70 -3.04 -21.44 -20.10
CA GLU A 70 -4.04 -21.50 -19.02
C GLU A 70 -3.40 -21.49 -17.62
N ARG A 71 -2.20 -22.06 -17.46
CA ARG A 71 -1.44 -21.93 -16.19
C ARG A 71 -0.93 -20.52 -15.98
N ALA A 72 -0.33 -19.91 -17.00
CA ALA A 72 0.17 -18.54 -16.93
C ALA A 72 -0.94 -17.54 -16.60
N GLU A 73 -2.11 -17.64 -17.24
CA GLU A 73 -3.26 -16.79 -16.95
C GLU A 73 -3.80 -16.99 -15.53
N ARG A 74 -3.92 -18.26 -15.08
CA ARG A 74 -4.34 -18.55 -13.70
C ARG A 74 -3.35 -18.05 -12.67
N GLU A 75 -2.06 -18.17 -12.93
CA GLU A 75 -1.01 -17.68 -12.04
C GLU A 75 -0.98 -16.15 -12.00
N ALA A 76 -1.07 -15.49 -13.15
CA ALA A 76 -1.16 -14.03 -13.26
C ALA A 76 -2.38 -13.50 -12.50
N LYS A 77 -3.55 -14.11 -12.69
CA LYS A 77 -4.77 -13.72 -11.95
C LYS A 77 -4.62 -13.93 -10.45
N ARG A 78 -4.12 -15.10 -10.03
CA ARG A 78 -3.88 -15.38 -8.60
C ARG A 78 -2.87 -14.43 -7.98
N GLN A 79 -1.85 -14.04 -8.73
CA GLN A 79 -0.85 -13.08 -8.30
C GLN A 79 -1.45 -11.69 -8.16
N ALA A 80 -2.17 -11.20 -9.17
CA ALA A 80 -2.89 -9.93 -9.11
C ALA A 80 -3.87 -9.89 -7.92
N ASP A 81 -4.65 -10.95 -7.70
CA ASP A 81 -5.59 -11.03 -6.57
C ASP A 81 -4.85 -11.02 -5.20
N ARG A 82 -3.65 -11.62 -5.12
CA ARG A 82 -2.83 -11.58 -3.91
C ARG A 82 -2.26 -10.18 -3.67
N GLU A 83 -1.71 -9.56 -4.71
CA GLU A 83 -1.15 -8.21 -4.65
C GLU A 83 -2.23 -7.18 -4.29
N GLN A 84 -3.42 -7.25 -4.90
CA GLN A 84 -4.55 -6.40 -4.52
C GLN A 84 -4.96 -6.59 -3.06
N ARG A 85 -5.10 -7.83 -2.59
CA ARG A 85 -5.42 -8.09 -1.17
C ARG A 85 -4.34 -7.55 -0.23
N GLN A 86 -3.07 -7.67 -0.59
CA GLN A 86 -1.97 -7.12 0.21
C GLN A 86 -2.03 -5.59 0.22
N ALA A 87 -2.22 -4.95 -0.93
CA ALA A 87 -2.37 -3.51 -1.05
C ALA A 87 -3.54 -2.98 -0.21
N ASP A 88 -4.69 -3.66 -0.22
CA ASP A 88 -5.85 -3.29 0.59
C ASP A 88 -5.57 -3.39 2.10
N ILE A 89 -4.89 -4.46 2.53
CA ILE A 89 -4.50 -4.64 3.93
C ILE A 89 -3.51 -3.55 4.35
N GLU A 90 -2.54 -3.23 3.51
CA GLU A 90 -1.55 -2.18 3.76
C GLU A 90 -2.19 -0.81 3.85
N ALA A 91 -3.09 -0.47 2.92
CA ALA A 91 -3.85 0.77 2.92
C ALA A 91 -4.69 0.92 4.20
N ARG A 92 -5.39 -0.14 4.62
CA ARG A 92 -6.14 -0.16 5.89
C ARG A 92 -5.23 0.06 7.09
N ARG A 93 -4.10 -0.65 7.15
CA ARG A 93 -3.11 -0.49 8.23
C ARG A 93 -2.51 0.92 8.27
N GLN A 94 -2.26 1.54 7.12
CA GLN A 94 -1.79 2.92 7.03
C GLN A 94 -2.86 3.88 7.57
N ALA A 95 -4.10 3.77 7.10
CA ALA A 95 -5.22 4.58 7.56
C ALA A 95 -5.45 4.45 9.08
N ASP A 96 -5.38 3.23 9.63
CA ASP A 96 -5.53 3.00 11.07
C ASP A 96 -4.39 3.64 11.88
N ARG A 97 -3.15 3.56 11.39
CA ARG A 97 -2.00 4.22 12.03
C ARG A 97 -2.15 5.73 12.03
N GLU A 98 -2.57 6.31 10.92
CA GLU A 98 -2.83 7.75 10.81
C GLU A 98 -3.96 8.19 11.74
N LYS A 99 -5.08 7.45 11.76
CA LYS A 99 -6.19 7.69 12.67
C LYS A 99 -5.74 7.66 14.13
N GLN A 100 -4.92 6.68 14.53
CA GLN A 100 -4.39 6.60 15.89
C GLN A 100 -3.45 7.77 16.21
N LYS A 101 -2.59 8.18 15.27
CA LYS A 101 -1.69 9.32 15.43
C LYS A 101 -2.49 10.61 15.63
N LEU A 102 -3.49 10.86 14.78
CA LEU A 102 -4.39 12.01 14.88
C LEU A 102 -5.18 12.00 16.19
N ALA A 103 -5.71 10.85 16.61
CA ALA A 103 -6.42 10.72 17.88
C ALA A 103 -5.52 11.07 19.08
N ARG A 104 -4.26 10.63 19.08
CA ARG A 104 -3.28 10.99 20.12
C ARG A 104 -2.95 12.48 20.10
N GLN A 105 -2.75 13.06 18.92
CA GLN A 105 -2.51 14.51 18.78
C GLN A 105 -3.70 15.32 19.28
N LEU A 106 -4.92 14.91 18.93
CA LEU A 106 -6.14 15.56 19.36
C LEU A 106 -6.37 15.44 20.87
N SER A 107 -6.03 14.31 21.48
CA SER A 107 -6.05 14.16 22.95
C SER A 107 -5.08 15.14 23.61
N ARG A 108 -3.82 15.16 23.17
CA ARG A 108 -2.81 16.08 23.72
C ARG A 108 -3.23 17.54 23.56
N LEU A 109 -3.72 17.91 22.38
CA LEU A 109 -4.18 19.28 22.12
C LEU A 109 -5.37 19.66 23.02
N LYS A 110 -6.27 18.72 23.32
CA LYS A 110 -7.36 18.96 24.27
C LYS A 110 -6.84 19.21 25.68
N ASP A 111 -5.88 18.41 26.12
CA ASP A 111 -5.25 18.56 27.44
C ASP A 111 -4.50 19.90 27.52
N ASP A 112 -3.71 20.23 26.50
CA ASP A 112 -3.00 21.51 26.41
C ASP A 112 -3.97 22.71 26.44
N VAL A 113 -5.09 22.65 25.70
CA VAL A 113 -6.11 23.70 25.70
C VAL A 113 -6.78 23.83 27.07
N TYR A 114 -7.02 22.71 27.76
CA TYR A 114 -7.57 22.73 29.11
C TYR A 114 -6.60 23.40 30.10
N ASP A 115 -5.32 23.01 30.06
CA ASP A 115 -4.29 23.57 30.91
C ASP A 115 -4.06 25.06 30.65
N GLU A 116 -4.02 25.48 29.39
CA GLU A 116 -3.87 26.89 29.03
C GLU A 116 -5.10 27.72 29.46
N LYS A 117 -6.32 27.20 29.35
CA LYS A 117 -7.51 27.87 29.89
C LYS A 117 -7.41 28.06 31.40
N ALA A 118 -6.99 27.04 32.14
CA ALA A 118 -6.82 27.14 33.59
C ALA A 118 -5.72 28.15 33.98
N LYS A 119 -4.64 28.27 33.19
CA LYS A 119 -3.62 29.31 33.38
C LYS A 119 -4.17 30.70 33.08
N LEU A 120 -4.98 30.83 32.03
CA LEU A 120 -5.59 32.09 31.62
C LEU A 120 -6.56 32.61 32.69
N GLU A 121 -7.40 31.74 33.25
CA GLU A 121 -8.28 32.09 34.38
C GLU A 121 -7.49 32.62 35.59
N LYS A 122 -6.39 31.96 35.95
CA LYS A 122 -5.49 32.43 37.03
C LYS A 122 -4.84 33.77 36.71
N LEU A 123 -4.49 34.02 35.45
CA LEU A 123 -3.93 35.30 35.01
C LEU A 123 -4.97 36.41 35.06
N GLU A 124 -6.20 36.13 34.63
CA GLU A 124 -7.32 37.08 34.71
C GLU A 124 -7.64 37.44 36.16
N GLU A 125 -7.65 36.47 37.07
CA GLU A 125 -7.85 36.71 38.50
C GLU A 125 -6.74 37.60 39.08
N LYS A 126 -5.47 37.28 38.79
CA LYS A 126 -4.33 38.11 39.21
C LYS A 126 -4.42 39.53 38.64
N MET A 127 -4.81 39.68 37.38
CA MET A 127 -4.97 40.98 36.75
C MET A 127 -6.06 41.81 37.44
N ARG A 128 -7.19 41.19 37.80
CA ARG A 128 -8.26 41.86 38.57
C ARG A 128 -7.77 42.34 39.94
N ILE A 129 -7.02 41.50 40.64
CA ILE A 129 -6.43 41.86 41.95
C ILE A 129 -5.48 43.05 41.78
N LEU A 130 -4.55 42.97 40.82
CA LEU A 130 -3.58 44.04 40.57
C LEU A 130 -4.24 45.37 40.19
N ILE A 131 -5.30 45.34 39.37
CA ILE A 131 -6.06 46.55 39.03
C ILE A 131 -6.75 47.14 40.27
N ALA A 132 -7.31 46.29 41.14
CA ALA A 132 -7.93 46.74 42.38
C ALA A 132 -6.90 47.31 43.36
N GLU A 133 -5.73 46.70 43.48
CA GLU A 133 -4.60 47.18 44.28
C GLU A 133 -4.06 48.50 43.75
N GLU A 134 -3.89 48.64 42.43
CA GLU A 134 -3.46 49.89 41.79
C GLU A 134 -4.44 51.02 42.10
N ALA A 135 -5.75 50.78 41.94
CA ALA A 135 -6.78 51.75 42.26
C ALA A 135 -6.74 52.17 43.74
N PHE A 136 -6.61 51.20 44.65
CA PHE A 136 -6.49 51.46 46.09
C PHE A 136 -5.24 52.30 46.42
N VAL A 137 -4.09 51.97 45.85
CA VAL A 137 -2.83 52.70 46.09
C VAL A 137 -2.94 54.14 45.57
N LEU A 138 -3.53 54.35 44.39
CA LEU A 138 -3.74 55.69 43.83
C LEU A 138 -4.64 56.55 44.73
N GLU A 139 -5.73 55.99 45.25
CA GLU A 139 -6.62 56.67 46.18
C GLU A 139 -5.88 57.01 47.49
N TYR A 140 -5.16 56.04 48.05
CA TYR A 140 -4.37 56.22 49.27
C TYR A 140 -3.33 57.33 49.12
N VAL A 141 -2.57 57.34 48.03
CA VAL A 141 -1.57 58.38 47.73
C VAL A 141 -2.23 59.75 47.58
N THR A 142 -3.41 59.81 46.95
CA THR A 142 -4.17 61.06 46.80
C THR A 142 -4.57 61.63 48.17
N ILE A 143 -5.08 60.78 49.06
CA ILE A 143 -5.45 61.17 50.44
C ILE A 143 -4.21 61.58 51.23
N ALA A 144 -3.12 60.81 51.17
CA ALA A 144 -1.87 61.11 51.86
C ALA A 144 -1.31 62.47 51.43
N ARG A 145 -1.30 62.76 50.12
CA ARG A 145 -0.86 64.06 49.58
C ARG A 145 -1.77 65.21 50.02
N LYS A 146 -3.08 64.98 50.11
CA LYS A 146 -4.02 65.97 50.63
C LYS A 146 -3.72 66.28 52.11
N ASN A 147 -3.52 65.24 52.92
CA ASN A 147 -3.21 65.37 54.34
C ASN A 147 -1.88 66.11 54.56
N GLU A 148 -0.83 65.78 53.80
CA GLU A 148 0.46 66.47 53.84
C GLU A 148 0.31 67.97 53.53
N ASN A 149 -0.44 68.31 52.48
CA ASN A 149 -0.71 69.70 52.13
C ASN A 149 -1.47 70.44 53.24
N ASP A 150 -2.45 69.79 53.87
CA ASP A 150 -3.24 70.40 54.93
C ASP A 150 -2.42 70.61 56.22
N VAL A 151 -1.57 69.64 56.59
CA VAL A 151 -0.59 69.81 57.69
C VAL A 151 0.37 70.95 57.39
N THR A 152 0.88 71.03 56.15
CA THR A 152 1.79 72.11 55.73
C THR A 152 1.12 73.48 55.86
N LYS A 153 -0.15 73.62 55.44
CA LYS A 153 -0.93 74.86 55.62
C LYS A 153 -1.11 75.21 57.10
N VAL A 154 -1.37 74.23 57.96
CA VAL A 154 -1.48 74.46 59.40
C VAL A 154 -0.16 74.96 59.98
N ILE A 155 0.97 74.34 59.62
CA ILE A 155 2.30 74.79 60.03
C ILE A 155 2.55 76.23 59.57
N GLN A 156 2.25 76.57 58.32
CA GLN A 156 2.38 77.94 57.80
C GLN A 156 1.51 78.95 58.56
N ARG A 157 0.30 78.58 58.98
CA ARG A 157 -0.56 79.44 59.80
C ARG A 157 -0.01 79.64 61.21
N ILE A 158 0.53 78.59 61.82
CA ILE A 158 1.17 78.66 63.15
C ILE A 158 2.39 79.58 63.08
N THR A 159 3.29 79.39 62.11
CA THR A 159 4.49 80.23 61.96
C THR A 159 4.15 81.69 61.69
N ALA A 160 3.13 81.96 60.87
CA ALA A 160 2.64 83.32 60.64
C ALA A 160 2.04 83.95 61.91
N ALA A 161 1.26 83.18 62.69
CA ALA A 161 0.68 83.63 63.95
C ALA A 161 1.75 83.92 65.01
N ASP A 162 2.76 83.07 65.13
CA ASP A 162 3.89 83.26 66.06
C ASP A 162 4.73 84.47 65.67
N ALA A 163 4.99 84.67 64.36
CA ALA A 163 5.66 85.87 63.88
C ALA A 163 4.84 87.15 64.16
N ALA A 164 3.51 87.10 64.00
CA ALA A 164 2.63 88.23 64.33
C ALA A 164 2.62 88.52 65.84
N ARG A 165 2.58 87.50 66.70
CA ARG A 165 2.71 87.64 68.15
C ARG A 165 4.04 88.25 68.55
N ALA A 166 5.16 87.78 67.98
CA ALA A 166 6.48 88.32 68.26
C ALA A 166 6.58 89.81 67.88
N LYS A 167 6.03 90.20 66.72
CA LYS A 167 5.96 91.61 66.30
C LYS A 167 5.11 92.46 67.26
N ALA A 168 3.96 91.94 67.69
CA ALA A 168 3.09 92.64 68.63
C ALA A 168 3.76 92.83 70.01
N VAL A 169 4.47 91.82 70.52
CA VAL A 169 5.25 91.95 71.76
C VAL A 169 6.39 92.96 71.60
N ALA A 170 7.10 92.95 70.47
CA ALA A 170 8.15 93.93 70.21
C ALA A 170 7.62 95.37 70.12
N ALA A 171 6.48 95.58 69.46
CA ALA A 171 5.82 96.88 69.39
C ALA A 171 5.38 97.37 70.77
N ALA A 172 4.71 96.52 71.56
CA ALA A 172 4.31 96.86 72.93
C ALA A 172 5.50 97.13 73.87
N ALA A 173 6.63 96.46 73.67
CA ALA A 173 7.86 96.72 74.43
C ALA A 173 8.54 98.04 74.01
N ALA A 174 8.39 98.46 72.75
CA ALA A 174 8.89 99.75 72.26
C ALA A 174 8.05 100.92 72.80
N GLU A 175 6.72 100.80 72.81
CA GLU A 175 5.81 101.81 73.40
C GLU A 175 6.04 102.02 74.91
N LYS A 176 6.44 100.98 75.65
CA LYS A 176 6.78 101.09 77.08
C LYS A 176 8.14 101.75 77.35
N LYS A 177 8.95 102.00 76.33
CA LYS A 177 10.30 102.59 76.45
C LYS A 177 10.38 104.05 75.98
N SER A 178 9.32 104.61 75.39
CA SER A 178 9.18 106.05 75.15
C SER A 178 8.37 106.71 76.26
#